data_AF-A0A3N4N8G6-F1
#
_entry.id   AF-A0A3N4N8G6-F1
#
_cell.length_a   1.000
_cell.length_b   1.000
_cell.length_c   1.000
_cell.angle_alpha   90.00
_cell.angle_beta   90.00
_cell.angle_gamma   90.00
#
_symmetry.space_group_name_H-M   'P 1'
#
loop_
_entity.id
_entity.type
_entity.pdbx_description
1 polymer ?
#
loop_
_entity_poly.entity_id
_entity_poly.type
_entity_poly.pdbx_seq_one_letter_code
_entity_poly.pdbx_strand_id
1 'polypeptide(L)'
;MSFSQKTKAITEFRKEIDTIIKVRKSYFNNRGRLIKEVRFGGYDIISKTFRNRIKNITYYKNRKKLETNCEYFISSDTCIALPFSKYNYNKKKKTEKRIFYDSDSLIISITETKELRQKKYVTIYAWDFDPVKEPNYKTAFVIKDTLFFDKKRRILESYSYRENSEKPVIIEKYNYRKDGYTLQKESYGKKSIIEIKYSKQQIWANKRNLEYDFSNGENYYYEFESY
;
A
#
# COMPACT_ATOMS: atom_id res chain seq x y z
N MET A 1 -12.76 -11.28 30.83
CA MET A 1 -12.81 -12.04 29.56
C MET A 1 -12.63 -11.05 28.41
N SER A 2 -11.48 -11.10 27.70
CA SER A 2 -11.18 -10.19 26.59
C SER A 2 -11.59 -10.86 25.27
N PHE A 3 -12.84 -10.68 24.87
CA PHE A 3 -13.24 -10.97 23.50
C PHE A 3 -12.64 -9.88 22.60
N SER A 4 -11.45 -10.11 22.06
CA SER A 4 -10.94 -9.26 20.97
C SER A 4 -11.80 -9.56 19.73
N GLN A 5 -12.96 -8.92 19.61
CA GLN A 5 -13.72 -8.93 18.36
C GLN A 5 -12.77 -8.46 17.26
N LYS A 6 -12.50 -9.36 16.31
CA LYS A 6 -11.64 -9.10 15.18
C LYS A 6 -12.47 -8.35 14.14
N THR A 7 -11.93 -7.27 13.60
CA THR A 7 -12.60 -6.50 12.55
C THR A 7 -12.64 -7.33 11.27
N LYS A 8 -13.85 -7.62 10.78
CA LYS A 8 -14.10 -8.28 9.51
C LYS A 8 -14.12 -7.28 8.36
N ALA A 9 -14.77 -6.13 8.55
CA ALA A 9 -14.81 -5.06 7.56
C ALA A 9 -14.90 -3.68 8.21
N ILE A 10 -14.46 -2.66 7.47
CA ILE A 10 -14.69 -1.25 7.76
C ILE A 10 -15.35 -0.64 6.53
N THR A 11 -16.49 0.02 6.73
CA THR A 11 -17.09 0.89 5.72
C THR A 11 -16.78 2.34 6.08
N GLU A 12 -16.23 3.08 5.13
CA GLU A 12 -15.91 4.49 5.24
C GLU A 12 -16.87 5.31 4.41
N PHE A 13 -17.37 6.37 5.02
CA PHE A 13 -18.25 7.34 4.43
C PHE A 13 -17.64 8.73 4.53
N ARG A 14 -17.83 9.54 3.51
CA ARG A 14 -17.50 10.97 3.50
C ARG A 14 -18.77 11.76 3.79
N LYS A 15 -18.68 12.70 4.72
CA LYS A 15 -19.72 13.69 4.98
C LYS A 15 -19.61 14.80 3.93
N GLU A 16 -20.72 15.09 3.28
CA GLU A 16 -20.91 16.28 2.47
C GLU A 16 -22.01 17.14 3.11
N ILE A 17 -22.31 18.32 2.53
CA ILE A 17 -23.16 19.34 3.17
C ILE A 17 -24.51 18.74 3.62
N ASP A 18 -25.18 18.01 2.73
CA ASP A 18 -26.51 17.44 3.00
C ASP A 18 -26.56 15.91 2.93
N THR A 19 -25.42 15.24 2.68
CA THR A 19 -25.40 13.80 2.43
C THR A 19 -24.19 13.09 3.03
N ILE A 20 -24.31 11.77 3.16
CA ILE A 20 -23.22 10.88 3.56
C ILE A 20 -23.00 9.91 2.41
N ILE A 21 -21.82 9.96 1.81
CA ILE A 21 -21.48 9.14 0.64
C ILE A 21 -20.55 8.03 1.07
N LYS A 22 -20.91 6.79 0.77
CA LYS A 22 -20.02 5.64 0.95
C LYS A 22 -18.87 5.74 -0.05
N VAL A 23 -17.63 5.80 0.45
CA VAL A 23 -16.44 6.01 -0.41
C VAL A 23 -15.52 4.80 -0.42
N ARG A 24 -15.52 3.98 0.63
CA ARG A 24 -14.65 2.80 0.71
C ARG A 24 -15.26 1.72 1.57
N LYS A 25 -15.05 0.45 1.19
CA LYS A 25 -15.29 -0.71 2.04
C LYS A 25 -14.10 -1.65 1.99
N SER A 26 -13.47 -1.88 3.14
CA SER A 26 -12.28 -2.70 3.28
C SER A 26 -12.59 -3.93 4.12
N TYR A 27 -12.13 -5.09 3.66
CA TYR A 27 -12.34 -6.39 4.28
C TYR A 27 -11.01 -6.96 4.75
N PHE A 28 -11.01 -7.58 5.92
CA PHE A 28 -9.80 -8.08 6.56
C PHE A 28 -9.92 -9.56 6.88
N ASN A 29 -8.79 -10.28 6.84
CA ASN A 29 -8.72 -11.61 7.41
C ASN A 29 -8.65 -11.56 8.95
N ASN A 30 -8.73 -12.72 9.60
CA ASN A 30 -8.64 -12.87 11.05
C ASN A 30 -7.28 -12.46 11.69
N ARG A 31 -6.34 -11.94 10.91
CA ARG A 31 -5.06 -11.36 11.37
C ARG A 31 -5.00 -9.85 11.20
N GLY A 32 -6.10 -9.22 10.79
CA GLY A 32 -6.18 -7.80 10.54
C GLY A 32 -5.59 -7.36 9.19
N ARG A 33 -5.31 -8.28 8.26
CA ARG A 33 -4.74 -7.93 6.96
C ARG A 33 -5.81 -7.71 5.91
N LEU A 34 -5.60 -6.71 5.06
CA LEU A 34 -6.53 -6.37 3.99
C LEU A 34 -6.58 -7.49 2.96
N ILE A 35 -7.78 -8.00 2.65
CA ILE A 35 -7.99 -9.04 1.62
C ILE A 35 -8.80 -8.53 0.43
N LYS A 36 -9.63 -7.51 0.65
CA LYS A 36 -10.41 -6.85 -0.40
C LYS A 36 -10.66 -5.40 -0.02
N GLU A 37 -10.58 -4.50 -0.98
CA GLU A 37 -11.01 -3.11 -0.85
C GLU A 37 -11.86 -2.74 -2.05
N VAL A 38 -13.00 -2.10 -1.81
CA VAL A 38 -13.83 -1.49 -2.83
C VAL A 38 -13.82 0.01 -2.58
N ARG A 39 -13.32 0.79 -3.52
CA ARG A 39 -13.45 2.25 -3.53
C ARG A 39 -14.60 2.61 -4.45
N PHE A 40 -15.60 3.30 -3.89
CA PHE A 40 -16.77 3.74 -4.62
C PHE A 40 -16.44 5.06 -5.30
N GLY A 41 -16.53 5.08 -6.63
CA GLY A 41 -16.33 6.29 -7.42
C GLY A 41 -17.65 7.00 -7.71
N GLY A 42 -17.53 8.15 -8.37
CA GLY A 42 -18.69 8.89 -8.86
C GLY A 42 -19.33 8.25 -10.10
N TYR A 43 -20.43 8.86 -10.52
CA TYR A 43 -21.05 8.55 -11.80
C TYR A 43 -20.17 9.08 -12.94
N ASP A 44 -19.82 8.21 -13.89
CA ASP A 44 -19.12 8.56 -15.11
C ASP A 44 -20.14 8.89 -16.20
N ILE A 45 -20.13 10.14 -16.66
CA ILE A 45 -21.07 10.66 -17.67
C ILE A 45 -20.83 10.00 -19.03
N ILE A 46 -19.58 9.66 -19.37
CA ILE A 46 -19.22 9.06 -20.66
C ILE A 46 -19.75 7.64 -20.72
N SER A 47 -19.43 6.85 -19.69
CA SER A 47 -19.84 5.45 -19.59
C SER A 47 -21.27 5.27 -19.06
N LYS A 48 -21.93 6.36 -18.68
CA LYS A 48 -23.27 6.41 -18.06
C LYS A 48 -23.46 5.41 -16.91
N THR A 49 -22.45 5.28 -16.04
CA THR A 49 -22.48 4.35 -14.90
C THR A 49 -21.57 4.80 -13.78
N PHE A 50 -21.84 4.33 -12.57
CA PHE A 50 -20.87 4.40 -11.48
C PHE A 50 -19.69 3.47 -11.75
N ARG A 51 -18.50 3.93 -11.37
CA ARG A 51 -17.24 3.19 -11.47
C ARG A 51 -16.66 2.95 -10.09
N ASN A 52 -16.45 1.68 -9.76
CA ASN A 52 -15.81 1.29 -8.51
C ASN A 52 -14.43 0.74 -8.80
N ARG A 53 -13.45 1.03 -7.95
CA ARG A 53 -12.15 0.34 -7.99
C ARG A 53 -12.13 -0.79 -6.99
N ILE A 54 -11.93 -2.00 -7.47
CA ILE A 54 -11.86 -3.20 -6.65
C ILE A 54 -10.42 -3.68 -6.59
N LYS A 55 -9.90 -3.83 -5.37
CA LYS A 55 -8.60 -4.41 -5.08
C LYS A 55 -8.80 -5.70 -4.32
N ASN A 56 -8.19 -6.79 -4.78
CA ASN A 56 -8.16 -8.07 -4.06
C ASN A 56 -6.72 -8.45 -3.74
N ILE A 57 -6.49 -9.00 -2.55
CA ILE A 57 -5.18 -9.45 -2.09
C ILE A 57 -5.30 -10.88 -1.59
N THR A 58 -4.52 -11.78 -2.20
CA THR A 58 -4.41 -13.16 -1.74
C THR A 58 -3.09 -13.37 -1.00
N TYR A 59 -3.14 -14.23 0.01
CA TYR A 59 -1.99 -14.57 0.84
C TYR A 59 -1.72 -16.07 0.80
N TYR A 60 -0.45 -16.46 0.86
CA TYR A 60 -0.03 -17.83 1.11
C TYR A 60 0.97 -17.84 2.28
N LYS A 61 0.73 -18.67 3.29
CA LYS A 61 1.55 -18.74 4.51
C LYS A 61 1.88 -17.35 5.11
N ASN A 62 0.89 -16.45 5.12
CA ASN A 62 1.02 -15.08 5.62
C ASN A 62 2.02 -14.20 4.86
N ARG A 63 2.23 -14.46 3.57
CA ARG A 63 2.90 -13.55 2.64
C ARG A 63 1.94 -13.24 1.50
N LYS A 64 1.97 -12.01 0.97
CA LYS A 64 1.17 -11.67 -0.22
C LYS A 64 1.61 -12.60 -1.35
N LYS A 65 0.66 -13.04 -2.17
CA LYS A 65 0.88 -13.91 -3.33
C LYS A 65 0.47 -13.21 -4.62
N LEU A 66 -0.71 -12.60 -4.61
CA LEU A 66 -1.27 -11.89 -5.75
C LEU A 66 -2.08 -10.70 -5.25
N GLU A 67 -1.91 -9.56 -5.91
CA GLU A 67 -2.71 -8.35 -5.71
C GLU A 67 -3.29 -7.97 -7.08
N THR A 68 -4.60 -8.07 -7.24
CA THR A 68 -5.30 -7.72 -8.49
C THR A 68 -6.14 -6.47 -8.29
N ASN A 69 -6.22 -5.64 -9.31
CA ASN A 69 -7.09 -4.48 -9.33
C ASN A 69 -8.01 -4.57 -10.55
N CYS A 70 -9.23 -4.07 -10.42
CA CYS A 70 -10.08 -3.82 -11.58
C CYS A 70 -10.92 -2.58 -11.39
N GLU A 71 -11.35 -2.04 -12.52
CA GLU A 71 -12.38 -1.04 -12.57
C GLU A 71 -13.72 -1.68 -12.92
N TYR A 72 -14.66 -1.59 -11.99
CA TYR A 72 -15.96 -2.21 -12.06
C TYR A 72 -17.04 -1.20 -12.48
N PHE A 73 -17.70 -1.49 -13.59
CA PHE A 73 -18.78 -0.71 -14.17
C PHE A 73 -20.12 -1.33 -13.74
N ILE A 74 -20.88 -0.62 -12.91
CA ILE A 74 -22.07 -1.18 -12.27
C ILE A 74 -23.15 -1.57 -13.28
N SER A 75 -23.42 -0.74 -14.29
CA SER A 75 -24.51 -0.96 -15.24
C SER A 75 -24.33 -2.19 -16.12
N SER A 76 -23.08 -2.57 -16.41
CA SER A 76 -22.73 -3.67 -17.30
C SER A 76 -22.17 -4.89 -16.57
N ASP A 77 -22.13 -4.88 -15.24
CA ASP A 77 -21.52 -5.92 -14.40
C ASP A 77 -20.12 -6.34 -14.91
N THR A 78 -19.34 -5.35 -15.35
CA THR A 78 -18.05 -5.59 -16.04
C THR A 78 -16.90 -5.10 -15.18
N CYS A 79 -15.86 -5.94 -15.02
CA CYS A 79 -14.64 -5.66 -14.26
C CYS A 79 -13.45 -5.63 -15.23
N ILE A 80 -13.02 -4.43 -15.63
CA ILE A 80 -11.87 -4.22 -16.51
C ILE A 80 -10.60 -4.37 -15.69
N ALA A 81 -9.74 -5.32 -16.06
CA ALA A 81 -8.48 -5.56 -15.37
C ALA A 81 -7.59 -4.31 -15.39
N LEU A 82 -7.05 -3.97 -14.22
CA LEU A 82 -6.04 -2.93 -14.04
C LEU A 82 -4.69 -3.59 -13.72
N PRO A 83 -3.59 -2.81 -13.73
CA PRO A 83 -2.28 -3.31 -13.33
C PRO A 83 -2.32 -4.12 -12.01
N PHE A 84 -1.58 -5.22 -11.99
CA PHE A 84 -1.62 -6.20 -10.91
C PHE A 84 -0.21 -6.65 -10.51
N SER A 85 -0.06 -7.20 -9.31
CA SER A 85 1.24 -7.64 -8.78
C SER A 85 1.23 -9.12 -8.42
N LYS A 86 2.26 -9.85 -8.84
CA LYS A 86 2.58 -11.21 -8.34
C LYS A 86 3.77 -11.16 -7.40
N TYR A 87 3.73 -11.98 -6.36
CA TYR A 87 4.75 -12.04 -5.32
C TYR A 87 5.29 -13.45 -5.19
N ASN A 88 6.62 -13.58 -5.13
CA ASN A 88 7.30 -14.83 -4.89
C ASN A 88 8.29 -14.68 -3.74
N TYR A 89 8.23 -15.58 -2.76
CA TYR A 89 9.03 -15.51 -1.54
C TYR A 89 9.97 -16.71 -1.41
N ASN A 90 11.27 -16.46 -1.35
CA ASN A 90 12.27 -17.47 -1.06
C ASN A 90 12.61 -17.46 0.44
N LYS A 91 12.07 -18.43 1.17
CA LYS A 91 12.28 -18.58 2.62
C LYS A 91 13.76 -18.78 2.99
N LYS A 92 14.53 -19.54 2.20
CA LYS A 92 15.95 -19.84 2.49
C LYS A 92 16.79 -18.57 2.39
N LYS A 93 16.58 -17.77 1.34
CA LYS A 93 17.32 -16.54 1.08
C LYS A 93 16.75 -15.32 1.82
N LYS A 94 15.56 -15.44 2.43
CA LYS A 94 14.77 -14.34 3.01
C LYS A 94 14.55 -13.21 2.00
N THR A 95 14.28 -13.58 0.75
CA THR A 95 14.04 -12.64 -0.33
C THR A 95 12.61 -12.71 -0.82
N GLU A 96 12.09 -11.57 -1.25
CA GLU A 96 10.79 -11.43 -1.92
C GLU A 96 11.01 -10.78 -3.28
N LYS A 97 10.38 -11.32 -4.32
CA LYS A 97 10.31 -10.72 -5.65
C LYS A 97 8.86 -10.35 -5.92
N ARG A 98 8.59 -9.07 -6.15
CA ARG A 98 7.33 -8.59 -6.70
C ARG A 98 7.52 -8.30 -8.18
N ILE A 99 6.62 -8.77 -9.01
CA ILE A 99 6.52 -8.39 -10.42
C ILE A 99 5.22 -7.62 -10.58
N PHE A 100 5.32 -6.37 -11.02
CA PHE A 100 4.18 -5.51 -11.32
C PHE A 100 3.94 -5.52 -12.82
N TYR A 101 2.72 -5.90 -13.18
CA TYR A 101 2.28 -6.05 -14.55
C TYR A 101 1.28 -4.97 -14.91
N ASP A 102 1.28 -4.56 -16.17
CA ASP A 102 0.15 -3.87 -16.77
C ASP A 102 -1.03 -4.84 -16.96
N SER A 103 -2.19 -4.29 -17.31
CA SER A 103 -3.44 -4.99 -17.59
C SER A 103 -3.32 -6.06 -18.69
N ASP A 104 -2.45 -5.85 -19.67
CA ASP A 104 -2.14 -6.79 -20.77
C ASP A 104 -1.04 -7.81 -20.42
N SER A 105 -0.60 -7.84 -19.14
CA SER A 105 0.46 -8.70 -18.61
C SER A 105 1.88 -8.37 -19.07
N LEU A 106 2.15 -7.19 -19.63
CA LEU A 106 3.51 -6.68 -19.77
C LEU A 106 4.10 -6.30 -18.41
N ILE A 107 5.41 -6.46 -18.24
CA ILE A 107 6.13 -6.15 -17.00
C ILE A 107 6.45 -4.67 -16.99
N ILE A 108 5.87 -3.97 -16.02
CA ILE A 108 6.17 -2.56 -15.71
C ILE A 108 7.42 -2.49 -14.83
N SER A 109 7.45 -3.28 -13.75
CA SER A 109 8.60 -3.30 -12.85
C SER A 109 8.78 -4.61 -12.10
N ILE A 110 10.01 -4.84 -11.66
CA ILE A 110 10.40 -5.93 -10.77
C ILE A 110 11.01 -5.30 -9.52
N THR A 111 10.46 -5.64 -8.36
CA THR A 111 11.01 -5.25 -7.06
C THR A 111 11.57 -6.47 -6.36
N GLU A 112 12.87 -6.44 -6.09
CA GLU A 112 13.56 -7.45 -5.29
C GLU A 112 13.80 -6.90 -3.89
N THR A 113 13.51 -7.72 -2.89
CA THR A 113 13.62 -7.34 -1.48
C THR A 113 14.42 -8.40 -0.75
N LYS A 114 15.33 -7.98 0.12
CA LYS A 114 16.06 -8.86 1.05
C LYS A 114 15.93 -8.32 2.47
N GLU A 115 15.44 -9.16 3.39
CA GLU A 115 15.30 -8.79 4.80
C GLU A 115 16.42 -9.41 5.65
N LEU A 116 17.15 -8.57 6.38
CA LEU A 116 18.21 -8.96 7.30
C LEU A 116 18.03 -8.25 8.64
N ARG A 117 17.52 -8.98 9.65
CA ARG A 117 17.22 -8.45 10.99
C ARG A 117 16.29 -7.21 10.91
N GLN A 118 16.79 -6.05 11.32
CA GLN A 118 16.11 -4.75 11.31
C GLN A 118 16.42 -3.93 10.05
N LYS A 119 16.99 -4.54 9.02
CA LYS A 119 17.28 -3.90 7.72
C LYS A 119 16.50 -4.58 6.61
N LYS A 120 16.03 -3.79 5.65
CA LYS A 120 15.44 -4.27 4.39
C LYS A 120 16.14 -3.55 3.24
N TYR A 121 16.67 -4.34 2.32
CA TYR A 121 17.25 -3.85 1.07
C TYR A 121 16.22 -4.07 -0.03
N VAL A 122 15.98 -3.04 -0.83
CA VAL A 122 15.03 -3.07 -1.93
C VAL A 122 15.76 -2.64 -3.20
N THR A 123 15.56 -3.36 -4.29
CA THR A 123 16.02 -2.97 -5.62
C THR A 123 14.82 -3.01 -6.55
N ILE A 124 14.56 -1.90 -7.21
CA ILE A 124 13.46 -1.73 -8.15
C ILE A 124 14.08 -1.58 -9.52
N TYR A 125 13.70 -2.47 -10.43
CA TYR A 125 13.97 -2.39 -11.86
C TYR A 125 12.68 -1.97 -12.54
N ALA A 126 12.68 -0.83 -13.21
CA ALA A 126 11.49 -0.25 -13.83
C ALA A 126 11.68 -0.05 -15.33
N TRP A 127 10.61 -0.35 -16.08
CA TRP A 127 10.45 -0.10 -17.51
C TRP A 127 9.17 0.72 -17.72
N ASP A 128 8.89 1.66 -16.82
CA ASP A 128 7.58 2.31 -16.64
C ASP A 128 7.00 2.95 -17.93
N PHE A 129 7.85 3.40 -18.85
CA PHE A 129 7.43 4.00 -20.12
C PHE A 129 7.33 3.00 -21.28
N ASP A 130 8.03 1.87 -21.19
CA ASP A 130 8.06 0.82 -22.22
C ASP A 130 7.94 -0.56 -21.55
N PRO A 131 6.74 -0.97 -21.09
CA PRO A 131 6.53 -2.26 -20.45
C PRO A 131 7.01 -3.43 -21.33
N VAL A 132 7.66 -4.41 -20.72
CA VAL A 132 8.36 -5.47 -21.46
C VAL A 132 7.73 -6.85 -21.25
N LYS A 133 7.75 -7.69 -22.29
CA LYS A 133 7.36 -9.11 -22.14
C LYS A 133 8.39 -9.89 -21.31
N GLU A 134 9.66 -9.59 -21.52
CA GLU A 134 10.79 -10.21 -20.83
C GLU A 134 11.73 -9.13 -20.26
N PRO A 135 12.19 -9.27 -19.00
CA PRO A 135 12.98 -8.25 -18.35
C PRO A 135 14.41 -8.20 -18.90
N ASN A 136 14.78 -7.10 -19.55
CA ASN A 136 16.17 -6.74 -19.83
C ASN A 136 16.70 -5.80 -18.75
N TYR A 137 17.41 -6.34 -17.76
CA TYR A 137 17.91 -5.58 -16.62
C TYR A 137 18.93 -4.49 -16.99
N LYS A 138 19.57 -4.57 -18.17
CA LYS A 138 20.54 -3.55 -18.63
C LYS A 138 19.88 -2.23 -19.05
N THR A 139 18.61 -2.28 -19.43
CA THR A 139 17.84 -1.12 -19.88
C THR A 139 16.87 -0.60 -18.83
N ALA A 140 16.80 -1.27 -17.67
CA ALA A 140 15.90 -0.89 -16.60
C ALA A 140 16.41 0.38 -15.91
N PHE A 141 15.49 1.26 -15.53
CA PHE A 141 15.79 2.28 -14.54
C PHE A 141 15.88 1.64 -13.15
N VAL A 142 17.01 1.85 -12.46
CA VAL A 142 17.26 1.18 -11.17
C VAL A 142 17.21 2.15 -9.99
N ILE A 143 16.36 1.82 -9.01
CA ILE A 143 16.35 2.44 -7.68
C ILE A 143 16.77 1.39 -6.65
N LYS A 144 17.63 1.78 -5.71
CA LYS A 144 18.00 0.95 -4.56
C LYS A 144 17.60 1.67 -3.28
N ASP A 145 16.84 1.00 -2.41
CA ASP A 145 16.50 1.54 -1.10
C ASP A 145 17.08 0.67 0.02
N THR A 146 17.50 1.33 1.10
CA THR A 146 17.79 0.67 2.38
C THR A 146 16.89 1.25 3.45
N LEU A 147 16.11 0.38 4.10
CA LEU A 147 15.18 0.73 5.16
C LEU A 147 15.66 0.13 6.49
N PHE A 148 15.64 0.93 7.53
CA PHE A 148 15.99 0.56 8.91
C PHE A 148 14.72 0.55 9.75
N PHE A 149 14.58 -0.47 10.60
CA PHE A 149 13.37 -0.69 11.39
C PHE A 149 13.66 -0.73 12.88
N ASP A 150 12.70 -0.26 13.67
CA ASP A 150 12.72 -0.49 15.12
C ASP A 150 12.32 -1.93 15.49
N LYS A 151 12.32 -2.23 16.79
CA LYS A 151 11.89 -3.54 17.33
C LYS A 151 10.41 -3.85 17.05
N LYS A 152 9.57 -2.83 16.80
CA LYS A 152 8.15 -2.95 16.45
C LYS A 152 7.93 -3.00 14.92
N ARG A 153 9.00 -3.11 14.12
CA ARG A 153 8.95 -3.15 12.65
C ARG A 153 8.41 -1.87 12.01
N ARG A 154 8.56 -0.73 12.67
CA ARG A 154 8.30 0.61 12.12
C ARG A 154 9.58 1.16 11.48
N ILE A 155 9.46 1.89 10.36
CA ILE A 155 10.61 2.46 9.65
C ILE A 155 11.20 3.58 10.49
N LEU A 156 12.46 3.51 10.87
CA LEU A 156 13.19 4.59 11.54
C LEU A 156 13.87 5.50 10.53
N GLU A 157 14.43 4.89 9.49
CA GLU A 157 15.20 5.60 8.49
C GLU A 157 15.11 4.90 7.14
N SER A 158 15.06 5.68 6.07
CA SER A 158 15.13 5.20 4.69
C SER A 158 16.20 5.99 3.93
N TYR A 159 16.92 5.28 3.07
CA TYR A 159 17.91 5.84 2.16
C TYR A 159 17.63 5.32 0.76
N SER A 160 17.34 6.23 -0.17
CA SER A 160 17.10 5.90 -1.57
C SER A 160 18.28 6.34 -2.43
N TYR A 161 18.70 5.47 -3.32
CA TYR A 161 19.82 5.65 -4.23
C TYR A 161 19.32 5.50 -5.67
N ARG A 162 19.79 6.38 -6.56
CA ARG A 162 19.72 6.14 -8.00
C ARG A 162 20.82 5.15 -8.41
N GLU A 163 20.65 4.55 -9.58
CA GLU A 163 21.68 3.75 -10.20
C GLU A 163 23.04 4.48 -10.22
N ASN A 164 24.09 3.77 -9.78
CA ASN A 164 25.47 4.26 -9.71
C ASN A 164 25.75 5.44 -8.76
N SER A 165 24.78 5.85 -7.93
CA SER A 165 25.01 6.89 -6.92
C SER A 165 25.65 6.32 -5.66
N GLU A 166 26.81 6.85 -5.26
CA GLU A 166 27.46 6.50 -3.99
C GLU A 166 26.74 7.11 -2.78
N LYS A 167 26.09 8.27 -2.97
CA LYS A 167 25.33 8.98 -1.93
C LYS A 167 23.82 8.78 -2.15
N PRO A 168 23.03 8.74 -1.06
CA PRO A 168 21.57 8.69 -1.17
C PRO A 168 21.03 10.00 -1.78
N VAL A 169 20.07 9.89 -2.69
CA VAL A 169 19.34 11.03 -3.29
C VAL A 169 18.16 11.48 -2.44
N ILE A 170 17.65 10.58 -1.59
CA ILE A 170 16.60 10.86 -0.61
C ILE A 170 16.99 10.18 0.70
N ILE A 171 16.88 10.93 1.80
CA ILE A 171 17.01 10.41 3.17
C ILE A 171 15.74 10.78 3.91
N GLU A 172 15.12 9.80 4.56
CA GLU A 172 13.95 10.03 5.42
C GLU A 172 14.22 9.52 6.82
N LYS A 173 13.96 10.34 7.83
CA LYS A 173 14.07 9.98 9.25
C LYS A 173 12.72 10.12 9.94
N TYR A 174 12.34 9.09 10.69
CA TYR A 174 11.04 8.96 11.32
C TYR A 174 11.19 8.97 12.85
N ASN A 175 10.64 9.99 13.50
CA ASN A 175 10.66 10.10 14.96
C ASN A 175 9.26 9.88 15.52
N TYR A 176 9.01 8.65 15.99
CA TYR A 176 7.70 8.25 16.50
C TYR A 176 7.40 8.78 17.91
N ARG A 177 6.16 9.20 18.08
CA ARG A 177 5.52 9.55 19.37
C ARG A 177 4.30 8.65 19.58
N LYS A 178 3.59 8.82 20.72
CA LYS A 178 2.41 8.00 21.06
C LYS A 178 1.23 8.28 20.11
N ASP A 179 1.13 9.51 19.67
CA ASP A 179 0.05 10.12 18.92
C ASP A 179 0.44 10.45 17.47
N GLY A 180 1.57 9.98 16.98
CA GLY A 180 2.03 10.32 15.63
C GLY A 180 3.51 10.10 15.40
N TYR A 181 4.06 10.81 14.42
CA TYR A 181 5.49 10.89 14.17
C TYR A 181 5.85 12.18 13.42
N THR A 182 7.11 12.58 13.49
CA THR A 182 7.67 13.55 12.54
C THR A 182 8.50 12.83 11.49
N LEU A 183 8.32 13.25 10.24
CA LEU A 183 9.10 12.81 9.08
C LEU A 183 10.02 13.95 8.67
N GLN A 184 11.31 13.77 8.84
CA GLN A 184 12.31 14.63 8.22
C GLN A 184 12.71 14.04 6.89
N LYS A 185 12.54 14.79 5.80
CA LYS A 185 12.91 14.39 4.45
C LYS A 185 13.96 15.32 3.88
N GLU A 186 15.06 14.75 3.43
CA GLU A 186 16.14 15.43 2.71
C GLU A 186 16.21 14.88 1.29
N SER A 187 16.13 15.76 0.29
CA SER A 187 16.17 15.39 -1.12
C SER A 187 16.75 16.52 -1.97
N TYR A 188 17.76 16.22 -2.78
CA TYR A 188 18.44 17.19 -3.66
C TYR A 188 18.78 18.52 -2.95
N GLY A 189 19.29 18.45 -1.72
CA GLY A 189 19.67 19.62 -0.91
C GLY A 189 18.51 20.35 -0.21
N LYS A 190 17.25 19.96 -0.47
CA LYS A 190 16.09 20.50 0.25
C LYS A 190 15.76 19.64 1.47
N LYS A 191 15.55 20.29 2.61
CA LYS A 191 15.10 19.65 3.86
C LYS A 191 13.68 20.09 4.17
N SER A 192 12.85 19.14 4.56
CA SER A 192 11.48 19.39 5.01
C SER A 192 11.19 18.55 6.24
N ILE A 193 10.31 19.06 7.11
CA ILE A 193 9.82 18.35 8.28
C ILE A 193 8.30 18.35 8.19
N ILE A 194 7.71 17.16 8.27
CA ILE A 194 6.26 16.95 8.21
C ILE A 194 5.85 16.33 9.53
N GLU A 195 4.86 16.93 10.19
CA GLU A 195 4.24 16.35 11.38
C GLU A 195 3.01 15.54 10.99
N ILE A 196 2.96 14.28 11.39
CA ILE A 196 1.84 13.38 11.14
C ILE A 196 1.22 12.99 12.47
N LYS A 197 0.01 13.49 12.72
CA LYS A 197 -0.79 13.16 13.91
C LYS A 197 -1.76 12.03 13.61
N TYR A 198 -1.79 11.04 14.49
CA TYR A 198 -2.72 9.92 14.43
C TYR A 198 -4.07 10.31 15.03
N SER A 199 -5.14 10.01 14.29
CA SER A 199 -6.50 10.03 14.83
C SER A 199 -6.68 8.97 15.91
N LYS A 200 -7.72 9.11 16.75
CA LYS A 200 -8.09 8.09 17.75
C LYS A 200 -8.31 6.72 17.09
N GLN A 201 -8.92 6.71 15.90
CA GLN A 201 -9.17 5.53 15.08
C GLN A 201 -7.87 4.90 14.59
N GLN A 202 -6.90 5.70 14.12
CA GLN A 202 -5.60 5.18 13.70
C GLN A 202 -4.83 4.56 14.87
N ILE A 203 -4.87 5.19 16.05
CA ILE A 203 -4.28 4.61 17.27
C ILE A 203 -4.94 3.27 17.61
N TRP A 204 -6.27 3.18 17.48
CA TRP A 204 -7.03 1.94 17.71
C TRP A 204 -6.65 0.81 16.73
N ALA A 205 -6.48 1.13 15.44
CA ALA A 205 -6.08 0.16 14.42
C ALA A 205 -4.64 -0.31 14.59
N ASN A 206 -3.72 0.61 14.88
CA ASN A 206 -2.32 0.30 15.15
C ASN A 206 -2.16 -0.68 16.33
N LYS A 207 -2.94 -0.49 17.41
CA LYS A 207 -2.95 -1.42 18.56
C LYS A 207 -3.44 -2.83 18.19
N ARG A 208 -4.23 -2.96 17.13
CA ARG A 208 -4.82 -4.22 16.66
C ARG A 208 -4.08 -4.83 15.47
N ASN A 209 -2.99 -4.21 15.00
CA ASN A 209 -2.29 -4.58 13.77
C ASN A 209 -3.24 -4.67 12.56
N LEU A 210 -4.21 -3.76 12.47
CA LEU A 210 -5.13 -3.69 11.35
C LEU A 210 -4.46 -2.94 10.19
N GLU A 211 -4.39 -3.55 9.00
CA GLU A 211 -3.86 -2.95 7.77
C GLU A 211 -4.88 -1.96 7.17
N TYR A 212 -5.14 -0.86 7.89
CA TYR A 212 -6.06 0.20 7.48
C TYR A 212 -5.55 1.58 7.90
N ASP A 213 -5.52 2.49 6.93
CA ASP A 213 -5.21 3.90 7.15
C ASP A 213 -6.50 4.72 7.13
N PHE A 214 -6.78 5.40 8.24
CA PHE A 214 -7.96 6.25 8.37
C PHE A 214 -7.73 7.60 7.68
N SER A 215 -8.75 8.07 6.97
CA SER A 215 -8.80 9.42 6.42
C SER A 215 -9.00 10.44 7.55
N ASN A 216 -8.60 11.70 7.34
CA ASN A 216 -8.69 12.77 8.35
C ASN A 216 -10.10 12.87 8.93
N GLY A 217 -10.25 12.80 10.25
CA GLY A 217 -11.50 12.40 10.92
C GLY A 217 -12.65 13.40 10.87
N GLU A 218 -12.42 14.66 10.50
CA GLU A 218 -13.46 15.70 10.56
C GLU A 218 -14.58 15.45 9.53
N ASN A 219 -14.22 15.01 8.32
CA ASN A 219 -15.16 14.84 7.20
C ASN A 219 -15.55 13.37 6.95
N TYR A 220 -15.17 12.45 7.83
CA TYR A 220 -15.34 11.01 7.59
C TYR A 220 -16.06 10.31 8.75
N TYR A 221 -16.91 9.37 8.39
CA TYR A 221 -17.65 8.48 9.28
C TYR A 221 -17.31 7.02 8.96
N TYR A 222 -17.34 6.15 9.98
CA TYR A 222 -16.86 4.78 9.86
C TYR A 222 -17.79 3.79 10.56
N GLU A 223 -18.14 2.71 9.86
CA GLU A 223 -18.87 1.56 10.39
C GLU A 223 -17.96 0.34 10.46
N PHE A 224 -18.09 -0.45 11.52
CA PHE A 224 -17.24 -1.61 11.79
C PHE A 224 -18.08 -2.88 11.82
N GLU A 225 -17.67 -3.88 11.04
CA GLU A 225 -18.23 -5.23 11.10
C GLU A 225 -17.24 -6.14 11.81
N SER A 226 -17.71 -6.95 12.76
CA SER A 226 -16.91 -7.96 13.47
C SER A 226 -17.17 -9.37 12.93
N TYR A 227 -16.26 -10.31 13.25
CA TYR A 227 -16.48 -11.74 13.06
C TYR A 227 -17.47 -12.31 14.08
#